data_AF-A0AAJ1ZTG3-F1
#
_entry.id   AF-A0AAJ1ZTG3-F1
#
_cell.length_a   1.000
_cell.length_b   1.000
_cell.length_c   1.000
_cell.angle_alpha   90.00
_cell.angle_beta   90.00
_cell.angle_gamma   90.00
#
_symmetry.space_group_name_H-M   'P 1'
#
loop_
_entity.id
_entity.type
_entity.pdbx_description
1 polymer ?
#
loop_
_entity_poly.entity_id
_entity_poly.type
_entity_poly.pdbx_seq_one_letter_code
_entity_poly.pdbx_strand_id
1 'polypeptide(L)'
;MKVTIVSHENPSPGSAGEIHRFRFETSGGKGLHKTHSISLRTARVIVESKPPDDALTRMLRAIVSAASTDYDNLIGKNYTDDNDAPNAGQAAGRRRFSAEDRVR
;
A
#
# COMPACT_ATOMS: atom_id res chain seq x y z
N MET A 1 11.17 -7.42 8.77
CA MET A 1 11.56 -6.36 7.79
C MET A 1 10.39 -5.39 7.60
N LYS A 2 10.63 -4.09 7.37
CA LYS A 2 9.58 -3.07 7.12
C LYS A 2 9.73 -2.45 5.74
N VAL A 3 8.62 -2.21 5.04
CA VAL A 3 8.54 -1.56 3.74
C VAL A 3 7.54 -0.41 3.80
N THR A 4 7.87 0.75 3.24
CA THR A 4 6.99 1.92 3.23
C THR A 4 6.91 2.50 1.83
N ILE A 5 5.71 2.71 1.30
CA ILE A 5 5.55 3.40 0.02
C ILE A 5 5.76 4.89 0.27
N VAL A 6 6.71 5.50 -0.43
CA VAL A 6 7.07 6.91 -0.22
C VAL A 6 6.59 7.82 -1.33
N SER A 7 6.40 7.29 -2.53
CA SER A 7 5.96 8.10 -3.66
C SER A 7 5.39 7.22 -4.77
N HIS A 8 4.42 7.77 -5.48
CA HIS A 8 3.89 7.25 -6.73
C HIS A 8 4.23 8.23 -7.84
N GLU A 9 4.62 7.69 -8.99
CA GLU A 9 4.86 8.44 -10.21
C GLU A 9 3.89 7.97 -11.29
N ASN A 10 3.17 8.94 -11.86
CA ASN A 10 2.35 8.73 -13.04
C ASN A 10 3.21 8.30 -14.23
N PRO A 11 2.65 7.50 -15.15
CA PRO A 11 3.36 7.15 -16.37
C PRO A 11 3.76 8.42 -17.13
N SER A 12 5.02 8.48 -17.56
CA SER A 12 5.51 9.61 -18.33
C SER A 12 4.75 9.69 -19.66
N PRO A 13 4.22 10.87 -20.05
CA PRO A 13 3.54 11.02 -21.33
C PRO A 13 4.54 10.73 -22.46
N GLY A 14 4.33 9.64 -23.19
CA GLY A 14 5.25 9.17 -24.25
C GLY A 14 5.87 7.79 -23.99
N SER A 15 5.71 7.21 -22.80
CA SER A 15 5.96 5.77 -22.63
C SER A 15 4.78 4.99 -23.22
N ALA A 16 5.05 4.16 -24.22
CA ALA A 16 4.06 3.31 -24.92
C ALA A 16 3.38 2.25 -24.03
N GLY A 17 3.66 2.25 -22.73
CA GLY A 17 2.91 1.52 -21.73
C GLY A 17 2.71 2.44 -20.53
N GLU A 18 1.46 2.54 -20.07
CA GLU A 18 1.02 3.23 -18.86
C GLU A 18 1.64 2.60 -17.60
N ILE A 19 2.96 2.71 -17.46
CA ILE A 19 3.69 2.08 -16.37
C ILE A 19 3.72 3.04 -15.18
N HIS A 20 2.72 2.90 -14.30
CA HIS A 20 2.78 3.48 -12.97
C HIS A 20 4.00 2.95 -12.21
N ARG A 21 4.78 3.86 -11.65
CA ARG A 21 5.97 3.53 -10.85
C ARG A 21 5.72 3.87 -9.39
N PHE A 22 6.12 2.98 -8.51
CA PHE A 22 6.02 3.14 -7.07
C PHE A 22 7.42 3.13 -6.49
N ARG A 23 7.74 4.16 -5.71
CA ARG A 23 8.94 4.21 -4.89
C ARG A 23 8.60 3.79 -3.47
N PHE A 24 9.42 2.90 -2.93
CA PHE A 24 9.26 2.40 -1.57
C PHE A 24 10.61 2.31 -0.88
N GLU A 25 10.60 2.48 0.43
CA GLU A 25 11.77 2.33 1.28
C GLU A 25 11.67 1.05 2.08
N THR A 26 12.76 0.29 2.11
CA THR A 26 12.88 -0.90 2.95
C THR A 26 13.81 -0.60 4.12
N SER A 27 13.34 -0.86 5.33
CA SER A 27 14.11 -0.81 6.57
C SER A 27 14.23 -2.22 7.14
N GLY A 28 15.44 -2.77 7.09
CA GLY A 28 15.76 -4.11 7.58
C GLY A 28 16.87 -4.04 8.61
N GLY A 29 16.52 -3.98 9.89
CA GLY A 29 17.50 -3.98 10.99
C GLY A 29 18.56 -2.87 10.88
N LYS A 30 19.70 -3.08 11.54
CA LYS A 30 20.82 -2.14 11.82
C LYS A 30 21.49 -1.42 10.61
N GLY A 31 20.88 -1.40 9.42
CA GLY A 31 21.42 -0.82 8.18
C GLY A 31 20.60 0.34 7.60
N LEU A 32 21.23 1.06 6.67
CA LEU A 32 20.66 2.20 5.93
C LEU A 32 19.32 1.85 5.26
N HIS A 33 18.40 2.82 5.29
CA HIS A 33 17.18 2.81 4.48
C HIS A 33 17.55 2.67 3.01
N LYS A 34 17.00 1.65 2.35
CA LYS A 34 17.17 1.48 0.90
C LYS A 34 15.90 1.90 0.20
N THR A 35 16.02 2.89 -0.67
CA THR A 35 14.94 3.29 -1.57
C THR A 35 14.99 2.45 -2.84
N HIS A 36 13.85 1.89 -3.20
CA HIS A 36 13.65 1.06 -4.38
C HIS A 36 12.49 1.62 -5.21
N SER A 37 12.50 1.33 -6.51
CA SER A 37 11.40 1.66 -7.42
C SER A 37 10.94 0.41 -8.16
N ILE A 38 9.62 0.28 -8.34
CA ILE A 38 9.03 -0.82 -9.09
C ILE A 38 7.88 -0.33 -9.96
N SER A 39 7.73 -0.98 -11.11
CA SER A 39 6.64 -0.76 -12.05
C SER A 39 5.43 -1.63 -11.70
N LEU A 40 4.21 -1.13 -11.90
CA LEU A 40 2.97 -1.90 -11.67
C LEU A 40 2.97 -3.24 -12.42
N ARG A 41 3.44 -3.24 -13.67
CA ARG A 41 3.59 -4.47 -14.47
C ARG A 41 4.46 -5.51 -13.78
N THR A 42 5.62 -5.09 -13.26
CA THR A 42 6.54 -5.97 -12.53
C THR A 42 5.93 -6.45 -11.21
N ALA A 43 5.18 -5.59 -10.51
CA ALA A 43 4.47 -5.96 -9.29
C ALA A 43 3.46 -7.10 -9.52
N ARG A 44 2.70 -7.06 -10.63
CA ARG A 44 1.76 -8.13 -11.00
C ARG A 44 2.46 -9.47 -11.19
N VAL A 45 3.54 -9.49 -11.98
CA VAL A 45 4.33 -10.70 -12.26
C VAL A 45 4.91 -11.32 -10.98
N ILE A 46 5.41 -10.50 -10.06
CA ILE A 46 5.99 -11.00 -8.80
C ILE A 46 4.91 -11.60 -7.89
N VAL A 47 3.75 -10.94 -7.77
CA VAL A 47 2.65 -11.42 -6.92
C VAL A 47 2.04 -12.72 -7.46
N GLU A 48 1.99 -12.89 -8.78
CA GLU A 48 1.58 -14.16 -9.40
C GLU A 48 2.58 -15.29 -9.14
N SER A 49 3.87 -14.96 -8.99
CA SER A 49 4.94 -15.95 -8.82
C SER A 49 5.19 -16.34 -7.36
N LYS A 50 4.87 -15.48 -6.38
CA LYS A 50 5.32 -15.66 -4.99
C LYS A 50 4.16 -15.52 -3.97
N PRO A 51 4.06 -16.40 -2.97
CA PRO A 51 3.11 -16.23 -1.88
C PRO A 51 3.40 -14.94 -1.07
N PRO A 52 2.37 -14.34 -0.45
CA PRO A 52 2.46 -13.09 0.31
C PRO A 52 3.09 -13.30 1.69
N ASP A 53 4.27 -13.92 1.73
CA ASP A 53 4.97 -14.28 2.97
C ASP A 53 5.74 -13.09 3.55
N ASP A 54 6.31 -12.25 2.66
CA ASP A 54 7.14 -11.12 3.05
C ASP A 54 6.38 -9.77 3.00
N ALA A 55 6.86 -8.80 3.79
CA ALA A 55 6.43 -7.40 3.76
C ALA A 55 6.37 -6.79 2.33
N LEU A 56 7.34 -7.16 1.49
CA LEU A 56 7.41 -6.71 0.10
C LEU A 56 6.24 -7.27 -0.72
N THR A 57 6.00 -8.58 -0.67
CA THR A 57 4.91 -9.21 -1.45
C THR A 57 3.55 -8.72 -0.96
N ARG A 58 3.38 -8.47 0.35
CA ARG A 58 2.17 -7.83 0.91
C ARG A 58 1.95 -6.43 0.34
N MET A 59 3.00 -5.60 0.28
CA MET A 59 2.94 -4.27 -0.34
C MET A 59 2.59 -4.36 -1.84
N LEU A 60 3.27 -5.23 -2.59
CA LEU A 60 3.02 -5.38 -4.03
C LEU A 60 1.58 -5.83 -4.29
N ARG A 61 1.05 -6.75 -3.49
CA ARG A 61 -0.33 -7.22 -3.60
C ARG A 61 -1.35 -6.12 -3.27
N ALA A 62 -1.06 -5.24 -2.31
CA ALA A 62 -1.88 -4.06 -2.04
C ALA A 62 -1.89 -3.08 -3.22
N ILE A 63 -0.74 -2.83 -3.85
CA ILE A 63 -0.64 -2.00 -5.05
C ILE A 63 -1.41 -2.61 -6.23
N VAL A 64 -1.27 -3.92 -6.46
CA VAL A 64 -1.96 -4.63 -7.55
C VAL A 64 -3.47 -4.71 -7.32
N SER A 65 -3.91 -4.79 -6.06
CA SER A 65 -5.33 -4.82 -5.70
C SER A 65 -5.98 -3.44 -5.67
N ALA A 66 -5.21 -2.36 -5.57
CA ALA A 66 -5.71 -1.00 -5.53
C ALA A 66 -6.10 -0.52 -6.94
N ALA A 67 -7.18 0.27 -7.01
CA ALA A 67 -7.54 0.99 -8.21
C ALA A 67 -6.56 2.15 -8.46
N SER A 68 -6.44 2.58 -9.71
CA SER A 68 -5.54 3.68 -10.09
C SER A 68 -5.85 5.01 -9.40
N THR A 69 -7.11 5.21 -9.01
CA THR A 69 -7.56 6.37 -8.21
C THR A 69 -7.14 6.31 -6.74
N ASP A 70 -6.73 5.13 -6.26
CA ASP A 70 -6.39 4.87 -4.86
C ASP A 70 -4.87 4.76 -4.63
N TYR A 71 -4.05 4.94 -5.68
CA TYR A 71 -2.60 4.83 -5.56
C TYR A 71 -1.98 5.86 -4.60
N ASP A 72 -2.55 7.06 -4.55
CA ASP A 72 -2.13 8.10 -3.60
C ASP A 72 -2.41 7.67 -2.14
N ASN A 73 -3.51 6.93 -1.91
CA ASN A 73 -3.86 6.40 -0.58
C ASN A 73 -2.91 5.28 -0.11
N LEU A 74 -2.06 4.76 -0.98
CA LEU A 74 -1.03 3.79 -0.61
C LEU A 74 0.24 4.47 -0.09
N ILE A 75 0.46 5.76 -0.40
CA ILE A 75 1.61 6.52 0.04
C ILE A 75 1.56 6.66 1.58
N GLY A 76 2.68 6.39 2.24
CA GLY A 76 2.79 6.39 3.69
C GLY A 76 2.37 5.07 4.36
N LYS A 77 1.75 4.11 3.64
CA LYS A 77 1.43 2.81 4.23
C LYS A 77 2.69 2.01 4.51
N ASN A 78 2.76 1.45 5.71
CA ASN A 78 3.84 0.58 6.17
C ASN A 78 3.40 -0.88 6.12
N TYR A 79 4.27 -1.73 5.60
CA TYR A 79 4.09 -3.18 5.53
C TYR A 79 5.23 -3.85 6.28
N THR A 80 4.92 -4.82 7.13
CA THR A 80 5.90 -5.58 7.89
C THR A 80 5.75 -7.07 7.65
N ASP A 81 6.85 -7.78 7.89
CA ASP A 81 6.94 -9.24 7.77
C ASP A 81 6.12 -9.94 8.85
N ASP A 82 6.01 -9.31 10.02
CA ASP A 82 5.18 -9.79 11.12
C ASP A 82 3.73 -10.00 10.69
N ASN A 83 3.17 -11.12 11.13
CA ASN A 83 1.79 -11.58 10.95
C ASN A 83 0.72 -10.64 11.54
N ASP A 84 1.05 -9.37 11.77
CA ASP A 84 0.08 -8.34 12.12
C ASP A 84 -0.69 -7.97 10.85
N ALA A 85 -1.87 -8.57 10.70
CA ALA A 85 -2.86 -8.15 9.74
C ALA A 85 -3.10 -6.65 9.93
N PRO A 86 -3.05 -5.81 8.87
CA PRO A 86 -3.40 -4.42 9.03
C PRO A 86 -4.86 -4.38 9.45
N ASN A 87 -5.12 -3.81 10.61
CA ASN A 87 -6.42 -3.32 11.03
C ASN A 87 -6.80 -2.13 10.13
N ALA A 88 -6.91 -2.37 8.82
CA ALA A 88 -7.40 -1.44 7.81
C ALA A 88 -8.90 -1.65 7.70
N GLY A 89 -9.63 -1.30 8.75
CA GLY A 89 -11.08 -1.55 8.81
C GLY A 89 -11.88 -0.80 9.87
N GLN A 90 -11.30 0.10 10.67
CA GLN A 90 -12.13 0.79 11.69
C GLN A 90 -11.67 2.21 12.03
N ALA A 91 -11.70 3.12 11.06
CA ALA A 91 -11.74 4.56 11.34
C ALA A 91 -12.52 5.33 10.27
N ALA A 92 -13.65 4.77 9.80
CA ALA A 92 -14.59 5.52 8.98
C ALA A 92 -16.02 5.17 9.40
N GLY A 93 -16.69 6.15 10.01
CA GLY A 93 -18.14 6.27 9.96
C GLY A 93 -18.95 5.48 11.00
N ARG A 94 -19.09 6.04 12.20
CA ARG A 94 -20.42 6.08 12.85
C ARG A 94 -20.52 7.27 13.80
N ARG A 95 -20.70 8.46 13.21
CA ARG A 95 -21.48 9.53 13.85
C ARG A 95 -22.87 8.94 14.15
N ARG A 96 -23.09 8.44 15.36
CA ARG A 96 -24.44 8.26 15.90
C ARG A 96 -24.83 9.54 16.62
N PHE A 97 -25.15 10.56 15.84
CA PHE A 97 -26.14 11.54 16.28
C PHE A 97 -27.50 10.97 15.90
N SER A 98 -28.14 10.28 16.84
CA SER A 98 -29.58 10.13 16.86
C SER A 98 -30.03 10.64 18.21
N ALA A 99 -30.59 11.85 18.18
CA ALA A 99 -31.39 12.42 19.22
C ALA A 99 -32.74 11.69 19.26
N GLU A 100 -33.07 11.06 20.38
CA GLU A 100 -34.42 10.64 20.78
C GLU A 100 -34.44 10.78 22.32
N ASP A 101 -34.92 11.90 22.87
CA ASP A 101 -36.31 12.15 23.27
C ASP A 101 -36.88 11.06 24.21
N ARG A 102 -37.00 11.38 25.52
CA ARG A 102 -38.25 11.36 26.32
C ARG A 102 -38.03 11.13 27.82
N VAL A 103 -38.40 12.16 28.57
CA VAL A 103 -39.34 12.15 29.72
C VAL A 103 -39.44 10.82 30.50
N ARG A 104 -38.96 10.85 31.75
CA ARG A 104 -39.82 10.54 32.90
C ARG A 104 -39.25 11.13 34.18
#